data_AF-A0A9D8S583-F1
#
_entry.id   AF-A0A9D8S583-F1
#
_cell.length_a   1.000
_cell.length_b   1.000
_cell.length_c   1.000
_cell.angle_alpha   90.00
_cell.angle_beta   90.00
_cell.angle_gamma   90.00
#
_symmetry.space_group_name_H-M   'P 1'
#
loop_
_entity.id
_entity.type
_entity.pdbx_description
1 polymer ?
#
loop_
_entity_poly.entity_id
_entity_poly.type
_entity_poly.pdbx_seq_one_letter_code
_entity_poly.pdbx_strand_id
1 'polypeptide(L)'
;MNKRILITFGFVLVFALGAYGLFYIEGRPEPVLDEQHFNEEVHTYKADDLNSGCAGEDKIFCAIERTVKCTMAPEFEGCDKKYVPSFVLGKTKDVVRPTEMSFKIIKIKPIIGEKDIAVYT
;
A
#
# COMPACT_ATOMS: atom_id res chain seq x y z
N MET A 1 -18.24 -55.57 -17.93
CA MET A 1 -17.35 -54.46 -17.53
C MET A 1 -15.92 -54.98 -17.48
N ASN A 2 -15.03 -54.53 -18.38
CA ASN A 2 -13.72 -55.16 -18.58
C ASN A 2 -12.79 -54.88 -17.40
N LYS A 3 -12.20 -55.92 -16.82
CA LYS A 3 -11.27 -55.85 -15.68
C LYS A 3 -10.11 -54.87 -15.91
N ARG A 4 -9.70 -54.68 -17.17
CA ARG A 4 -8.69 -53.69 -17.59
C ARG A 4 -9.14 -52.24 -17.43
N ILE A 5 -10.43 -51.94 -17.65
CA ILE A 5 -11.01 -50.60 -17.51
C ILE A 5 -11.13 -50.21 -16.03
N LEU A 6 -11.42 -51.18 -15.17
CA LEU A 6 -11.52 -50.94 -13.72
C LEU A 6 -10.16 -50.58 -13.11
N ILE A 7 -9.10 -51.23 -13.59
CA ILE A 7 -7.72 -51.00 -13.14
C ILE A 7 -7.24 -49.62 -13.59
N THR A 8 -7.48 -49.25 -14.86
CA THR A 8 -7.07 -47.93 -15.36
C THR A 8 -7.78 -46.79 -14.65
N PHE A 9 -9.08 -46.95 -14.34
CA PHE A 9 -9.83 -45.95 -13.58
C PHE A 9 -9.28 -45.75 -12.17
N GLY A 10 -8.89 -46.85 -11.50
CA GLY A 10 -8.26 -46.80 -10.18
C GLY A 10 -6.93 -46.03 -10.18
N PHE A 11 -6.08 -46.27 -11.17
CA PHE A 11 -4.81 -45.54 -11.30
C PHE A 11 -5.00 -44.04 -11.55
N VAL A 12 -5.94 -43.66 -12.41
CA VAL A 12 -6.25 -42.24 -12.69
C VAL A 12 -6.74 -41.54 -11.42
N LEU A 13 -7.59 -42.19 -10.63
CA LEU A 13 -8.11 -41.63 -9.38
C LEU A 13 -7.01 -41.40 -8.34
N VAL A 14 -6.07 -42.35 -8.19
CA VAL A 14 -4.95 -42.20 -7.25
C VAL A 14 -4.01 -41.07 -7.69
N PHE A 15 -3.72 -40.94 -8.98
CA PHE A 15 -2.91 -39.84 -9.49
C PHE A 15 -3.60 -38.48 -9.33
N ALA A 16 -4.91 -38.41 -9.56
CA ALA A 16 -5.67 -37.17 -9.37
C ALA A 16 -5.67 -36.74 -7.89
N LEU A 17 -5.83 -37.68 -6.95
CA LEU A 17 -5.76 -37.40 -5.52
C LEU A 17 -4.34 -36.99 -5.07
N GLY A 18 -3.31 -37.64 -5.60
CA GLY A 18 -1.92 -37.26 -5.32
C GLY A 18 -1.58 -35.85 -5.82
N ALA A 19 -2.00 -35.52 -7.04
CA ALA A 19 -1.81 -34.18 -7.62
C ALA A 19 -2.61 -33.12 -6.86
N TYR A 20 -3.84 -33.42 -6.45
CA TYR A 20 -4.65 -32.52 -5.63
C TYR A 20 -4.02 -32.28 -4.25
N GLY A 21 -3.45 -33.32 -3.63
CA GLY A 21 -2.70 -33.20 -2.38
C GLY A 21 -1.46 -32.32 -2.51
N LEU A 22 -0.68 -32.50 -3.57
CA LEU A 22 0.48 -31.64 -3.88
C LEU A 22 0.08 -30.17 -4.07
N PHE A 23 -0.98 -29.91 -4.82
CA PHE A 23 -1.50 -28.57 -5.02
C PHE A 23 -1.98 -27.91 -3.72
N TYR A 24 -2.50 -28.69 -2.77
CA TYR A 24 -2.88 -28.20 -1.45
C TYR A 24 -1.67 -27.88 -0.55
N ILE A 25 -0.56 -28.61 -0.71
CA ILE A 25 0.66 -28.43 0.08
C ILE A 25 1.51 -27.27 -0.47
N GLU A 26 1.60 -27.12 -1.79
CA GLU A 26 2.38 -26.04 -2.43
C GLU A 26 1.78 -24.64 -2.20
N GLY A 27 0.55 -24.56 -1.66
CA GLY A 27 -0.14 -23.29 -1.46
C GLY A 27 -0.54 -22.67 -2.80
N ARG A 28 -1.48 -21.71 -2.78
CA ARG A 28 -1.75 -20.94 -4.00
C ARG A 28 -0.45 -20.22 -4.40
N PRO A 29 -0.09 -20.19 -5.70
CA PRO A 29 1.01 -19.35 -6.15
C PRO A 29 0.75 -17.95 -5.60
N GLU A 30 1.70 -17.42 -4.84
CA GLU A 30 1.64 -16.06 -4.36
C GLU A 30 1.37 -15.16 -5.57
N PRO A 31 0.43 -14.20 -5.50
CA PRO A 31 0.30 -13.23 -6.57
C PRO A 31 1.68 -12.58 -6.73
N VAL A 32 2.31 -12.79 -7.89
CA VAL A 32 3.56 -12.12 -8.23
C VAL A 32 3.27 -10.64 -8.13
N LEU A 33 3.82 -10.02 -7.09
CA LEU A 33 3.64 -8.62 -6.80
C LEU A 33 4.31 -7.85 -7.93
N ASP A 34 3.51 -7.37 -8.87
CA ASP A 34 3.98 -6.42 -9.88
C ASP A 34 4.53 -5.23 -9.10
N GLU A 35 5.85 -5.00 -9.17
CA GLU A 35 6.48 -3.84 -8.55
C GLU A 35 5.92 -2.63 -9.28
N GLN A 36 4.80 -2.07 -8.78
CA GLN A 36 4.27 -0.82 -9.28
C GLN A 36 5.38 0.22 -9.15
N HIS A 37 6.01 0.53 -10.28
CA HIS A 37 6.90 1.66 -10.44
C HIS A 37 6.06 2.91 -10.23
N PHE A 38 6.15 3.49 -9.03
CA PHE A 38 5.57 4.80 -8.77
C PHE A 38 6.36 5.84 -9.55
N ASN A 39 5.63 6.78 -10.16
CA ASN A 39 6.21 7.82 -11.00
C ASN A 39 7.29 8.57 -10.21
N GLU A 40 8.46 8.75 -10.80
CA GLU A 40 9.67 9.21 -10.14
C GLU A 40 9.68 10.72 -9.79
N GLU A 41 8.49 11.33 -9.78
CA GLU A 41 8.29 12.76 -9.67
C GLU A 41 8.48 13.24 -8.22
N VAL A 42 9.20 14.34 -8.07
CA VAL A 42 9.37 15.02 -6.79
C VAL A 42 8.29 16.09 -6.68
N HIS A 43 7.46 15.98 -5.65
CA HIS A 43 6.40 16.95 -5.39
C HIS A 43 6.85 17.92 -4.31
N THR A 44 6.86 19.21 -4.63
CA THR A 44 7.31 20.29 -3.73
C THR A 44 6.16 21.22 -3.39
N TYR A 45 6.07 21.60 -2.13
CA TYR A 45 5.03 22.47 -1.57
C TYR A 45 5.66 23.61 -0.79
N LYS A 46 5.05 24.80 -0.92
CA LYS A 46 5.43 26.00 -0.17
C LYS A 46 4.28 26.43 0.71
N ALA A 47 4.60 26.92 1.91
CA ALA A 47 3.60 27.32 2.90
C ALA A 47 2.64 28.42 2.37
N ASP A 48 3.17 29.30 1.51
CA ASP A 48 2.43 30.43 0.95
C ASP A 48 1.49 30.05 -0.21
N ASP A 49 1.59 28.81 -0.73
CA ASP A 49 0.86 28.31 -1.92
C ASP A 49 0.16 26.97 -1.62
N LEU A 50 -0.32 26.82 -0.38
CA LEU A 50 -1.05 25.63 0.04
C LEU A 50 -2.52 25.70 -0.38
N ASN A 51 -2.89 24.83 -1.31
CA ASN A 51 -4.26 24.71 -1.82
C ASN A 51 -5.03 23.60 -1.10
N SER A 52 -6.32 23.83 -0.86
CA SER A 52 -7.19 22.85 -0.21
C SER A 52 -7.42 21.65 -1.11
N GLY A 53 -7.63 20.48 -0.50
CA GLY A 53 -7.76 19.23 -1.23
C GLY A 53 -6.42 18.55 -1.55
N CYS A 54 -6.51 17.51 -2.37
CA CYS A 54 -5.40 16.69 -2.85
C CYS A 54 -5.33 16.82 -4.38
N ALA A 55 -4.11 16.94 -4.92
CA ALA A 55 -3.91 17.07 -6.36
C ALA A 55 -3.98 15.72 -7.10
N GLY A 56 -3.71 14.61 -6.40
CA GLY A 56 -3.69 13.26 -6.97
C GLY A 56 -5.00 12.50 -6.85
N GLU A 57 -5.23 11.55 -7.76
CA GLU A 57 -6.34 10.58 -7.64
C GLU A 57 -6.01 9.43 -6.68
N ASP A 58 -4.72 9.20 -6.41
CA ASP A 58 -4.23 8.12 -5.56
C ASP A 58 -4.39 8.45 -4.06
N LYS A 59 -5.06 7.55 -3.33
CA LYS A 59 -5.37 7.75 -1.90
C LYS A 59 -4.12 7.80 -1.01
N ILE A 60 -3.06 7.08 -1.38
CA ILE A 60 -1.81 7.03 -0.64
C ILE A 60 -1.06 8.34 -0.85
N PHE A 61 -0.97 8.78 -2.11
CA PHE A 61 -0.45 10.10 -2.44
C PHE A 61 -1.16 11.20 -1.65
N CYS A 62 -2.49 11.19 -1.64
CA CYS A 62 -3.27 12.17 -0.88
C CYS A 62 -3.01 12.13 0.63
N ALA A 63 -2.76 10.96 1.20
CA ALA A 63 -2.44 10.84 2.62
C ALA A 63 -1.07 11.47 2.94
N ILE A 64 -0.08 11.27 2.06
CA ILE A 64 1.26 11.85 2.20
C ILE A 64 1.21 13.37 1.97
N GLU A 65 0.57 13.80 0.88
CA GLU A 65 0.37 15.22 0.57
C GLU A 65 -0.31 15.94 1.75
N ARG A 66 -1.38 15.36 2.30
CA ARG A 66 -2.04 15.92 3.48
C ARG A 66 -1.09 16.00 4.68
N THR A 67 -0.31 14.96 4.92
CA THR A 67 0.67 14.96 6.03
C THR A 67 1.70 16.07 5.86
N VAL A 68 2.21 16.27 4.65
CA VAL A 68 3.13 17.36 4.30
C VAL A 68 2.49 18.72 4.57
N LYS A 69 1.30 18.97 4.02
CA LYS A 69 0.55 20.23 4.23
C LYS A 69 0.32 20.51 5.72
N CYS A 70 -0.14 19.51 6.47
CA CYS A 70 -0.39 19.64 7.92
C CYS A 70 0.88 19.80 8.76
N THR A 71 2.03 19.34 8.26
CA THR A 71 3.33 19.56 8.92
C THR A 71 3.71 21.04 8.85
N MET A 72 3.41 21.70 7.73
CA MET A 72 3.72 23.11 7.46
C MET A 72 2.67 24.05 8.08
N ALA A 73 1.39 23.75 7.89
CA ALA A 73 0.25 24.54 8.32
C ALA A 73 -0.80 23.64 9.02
N PRO A 74 -0.70 23.39 10.34
CA PRO A 74 -1.63 22.53 11.06
C PRO A 74 -3.05 23.10 11.16
N GLU A 75 -3.23 24.41 10.97
CA GLU A 75 -4.51 25.10 10.88
C GLU A 75 -5.26 24.88 9.56
N PHE A 76 -4.63 24.19 8.60
CA PHE A 76 -5.21 23.93 7.29
C PHE A 76 -6.41 22.97 7.35
N GLU A 77 -7.37 23.15 6.44
CA GLU A 77 -8.58 22.32 6.41
C GLU A 77 -8.22 20.85 6.13
N GLY A 78 -8.69 19.95 7.01
CA GLY A 78 -8.39 18.51 6.93
C GLY A 78 -7.24 18.04 7.82
N CYS A 79 -6.57 18.94 8.54
CA CYS A 79 -5.54 18.63 9.54
C CYS A 79 -6.13 18.31 10.91
N ASP A 80 -6.86 17.18 10.99
CA ASP A 80 -7.38 16.64 12.25
C ASP A 80 -6.56 15.40 12.66
N LYS A 81 -6.45 15.17 13.97
CA LYS A 81 -5.87 13.95 14.58
C LYS A 81 -6.50 12.65 14.05
N LYS A 82 -7.73 12.72 13.54
CA LYS A 82 -8.41 11.62 12.87
C LYS A 82 -7.74 11.20 11.55
N TYR A 83 -7.10 12.13 10.84
CA TYR A 83 -6.59 11.92 9.49
C TYR A 83 -5.07 11.97 9.42
N VAL A 84 -4.40 12.65 10.34
CA VAL A 84 -2.94 12.71 10.43
C VAL A 84 -2.45 12.35 11.83
N PRO A 85 -1.26 11.72 11.96
CA PRO A 85 -0.67 11.45 13.26
C PRO A 85 -0.52 12.71 14.11
N SER A 86 -0.74 12.58 15.43
CA SER A 86 -0.74 13.74 16.34
C SER A 86 0.58 14.52 16.37
N PHE A 87 1.71 13.88 16.06
CA PHE A 87 3.02 14.55 16.03
C PHE A 87 3.15 15.54 14.86
N VAL A 88 2.44 15.31 13.75
CA VAL A 88 2.42 16.19 12.56
C VAL A 88 1.86 17.55 12.93
N LEU A 89 0.79 17.55 13.73
CA LEU A 89 0.12 18.77 14.19
C LEU A 89 0.96 19.57 15.20
N GLY A 90 1.98 18.96 15.81
CA GLY A 90 2.87 19.58 16.80
C GLY A 90 2.14 20.24 17.99
N LYS A 91 2.85 21.09 18.73
CA LYS A 91 2.25 21.97 19.75
C LYS A 91 2.01 23.35 19.13
N THR A 92 0.85 23.93 19.39
CA THR A 92 0.25 25.05 18.63
C THR A 92 0.95 26.40 18.71
N LYS A 93 2.07 26.55 19.43
CA LYS A 93 2.67 27.90 19.67
C LYS A 93 4.19 28.02 19.54
N ASP A 94 4.96 26.93 19.64
CA ASP A 94 6.43 27.03 19.74
C ASP A 94 7.20 26.13 18.76
N VAL A 95 6.52 25.48 17.81
CA VAL A 95 7.18 24.60 16.83
C VAL A 95 7.51 25.41 15.59
N VAL A 96 8.80 25.60 15.31
CA VAL A 96 9.27 26.15 14.03
C VAL A 96 8.86 25.20 12.92
N ARG A 97 8.12 25.71 11.93
CA ARG A 97 7.56 24.94 10.82
C ARG A 97 8.39 25.14 9.54
N PRO A 98 8.53 24.11 8.70
CA PRO A 98 9.12 24.28 7.38
C PRO A 98 8.29 25.21 6.49
N THR A 99 8.96 26.08 5.75
CA THR A 99 8.33 26.94 4.72
C THR A 99 8.24 26.24 3.37
N GLU A 100 9.05 25.21 3.15
CA GLU A 100 9.07 24.38 1.96
C GLU A 100 9.28 22.91 2.36
N MET A 101 8.53 22.01 1.74
CA MET A 101 8.69 20.56 1.90
C MET A 101 8.49 19.85 0.57
N SER A 102 9.25 18.78 0.35
CA SER A 102 9.11 17.95 -0.83
C SER A 102 9.13 16.47 -0.47
N PHE A 103 8.48 15.65 -1.28
CA PHE A 103 8.50 14.20 -1.15
C PHE A 103 8.47 13.51 -2.51
N LYS A 104 8.96 12.27 -2.55
CA LYS A 104 8.87 11.38 -3.71
C LYS A 104 8.53 9.98 -3.21
N ILE A 105 7.47 9.37 -3.74
CA ILE A 105 7.17 7.98 -3.39
C ILE A 105 8.12 7.08 -4.16
N ILE A 106 9.04 6.43 -3.45
CA ILE A 106 10.05 5.55 -4.05
C ILE A 106 9.49 4.14 -4.22
N LYS A 107 8.70 3.68 -3.24
CA LYS A 107 8.18 2.31 -3.24
C LYS A 107 6.96 2.19 -2.33
N ILE A 108 6.05 1.29 -2.68
CA ILE A 108 4.99 0.81 -1.81
C ILE A 108 5.08 -0.71 -1.72
N LYS A 109 5.10 -1.23 -0.49
CA LYS A 109 5.13 -2.68 -0.23
C LYS A 109 3.93 -3.08 0.63
N PRO A 110 3.13 -4.07 0.26
CA PRO A 110 2.17 -4.66 1.18
C PRO A 110 2.90 -5.38 2.30
N ILE A 111 2.31 -5.38 3.49
CA ILE A 111 2.81 -6.15 4.63
C ILE A 111 2.09 -7.51 4.64
N ILE A 112 2.86 -8.59 4.44
CA ILE A 112 2.30 -9.94 4.28
C ILE A 112 1.57 -10.35 5.56
N GLY A 113 0.33 -10.81 5.42
CA GLY A 113 -0.52 -11.22 6.55
C GLY A 113 -1.25 -10.06 7.24
N GLU A 114 -1.04 -8.82 6.79
CA GLU A 114 -1.69 -7.63 7.31
C GLU A 114 -2.52 -6.94 6.21
N LYS A 115 -3.42 -6.03 6.61
CA LYS A 115 -4.15 -5.17 5.67
C LYS A 115 -3.41 -3.86 5.37
N ASP A 116 -2.25 -3.68 6.01
CA ASP A 116 -1.48 -2.46 5.98
C ASP A 116 -0.39 -2.52 4.89
N ILE A 117 0.09 -1.34 4.52
CA ILE A 117 1.13 -1.16 3.50
C ILE A 117 2.27 -0.31 4.08
N ALA A 118 3.49 -0.62 3.70
CA ALA A 118 4.68 0.19 3.94
C ALA A 118 4.91 1.12 2.74
N VAL A 119 4.94 2.42 2.99
CA VAL A 119 5.24 3.44 1.98
C VAL A 119 6.63 3.98 2.25
N TYR A 120 7.46 4.05 1.21
CA TYR A 120 8.81 4.60 1.25
C TYR A 120 8.79 5.93 0.49
N THR A 121 9.09 7.01 1.21
CA THR A 121 9.03 8.40 0.74
C THR A 121 10.36 9.12 0.96
#